data_AF-A0A4Q1CCI6-F1
#
_entry.id   AF-A0A4Q1CCI6-F1
#
_cell.length_a   1.000
_cell.length_b   1.000
_cell.length_c   1.000
_cell.angle_alpha   90.00
_cell.angle_beta   90.00
_cell.angle_gamma   90.00
#
_symmetry.space_group_name_H-M   'P 1'
#
loop_
_entity.id
_entity.type
_entity.pdbx_description
1 polymer ?
#
loop_
_entity_poly.entity_id
_entity_poly.type
_entity_poly.pdbx_seq_one_letter_code
_entity_poly.pdbx_strand_id
1 'polypeptide(L)' 'MRKIIALLLLSAGLVVAVLGYRRSESVAGVSDAVGTKIANTWDGKVRQPDHVWYYAAASVLMLAGGVLWLRRG' A
#
# COMPACT_ATOMS: atom_id res chain seq x y z
N MET A 1 14.11 -22.90 -4.14
CA MET A 1 12.65 -22.60 -4.14
C MET A 1 12.25 -21.51 -3.15
N ARG A 2 12.53 -21.64 -1.84
CA ARG A 2 12.03 -20.68 -0.83
C ARG A 2 12.64 -19.27 -0.92
N LYS A 3 13.88 -19.12 -1.43
CA LYS A 3 14.48 -17.82 -1.78
C LYS A 3 13.80 -17.15 -2.99
N ILE A 4 13.36 -17.94 -3.98
CA ILE A 4 12.65 -17.44 -5.17
C ILE A 4 11.27 -16.91 -4.77
N ILE A 5 10.58 -17.60 -3.85
CA ILE A 5 9.30 -17.16 -3.30
C ILE A 5 9.44 -15.84 -2.52
N ALA A 6 10.49 -15.70 -1.72
CA ALA A 6 10.76 -14.44 -1.01
C ALA A 6 11.03 -13.28 -1.98
N LEU A 7 11.77 -13.54 -3.06
CA LEU A 7 12.07 -12.54 -4.08
C LEU A 7 10.81 -12.13 -4.87
N LEU A 8 9.91 -13.07 -5.16
CA LEU A 8 8.60 -12.81 -5.75
C LEU A 8 7.69 -11.98 -4.82
N LEU A 9 7.68 -12.25 -3.52
CA LEU A 9 6.90 -11.49 -2.54
C LEU A 9 7.40 -10.04 -2.43
N LEU A 10 8.71 -9.85 -2.42
CA LEU A 10 9.32 -8.52 -2.37
C LEU A 10 9.06 -7.73 -3.66
N SER A 11 9.22 -8.35 -4.83
CA SER A 11 8.95 -7.69 -6.11
C SER A 11 7.46 -7.38 -6.28
N ALA A 12 6.56 -8.28 -5.89
CA ALA A 12 5.12 -8.04 -5.88
C ALA A 12 4.75 -6.88 -4.93
N GLY A 13 5.32 -6.83 -3.73
CA GLY A 13 5.11 -5.71 -2.80
C GLY A 13 5.57 -4.37 -3.39
N LEU A 14 6.70 -4.36 -4.09
CA LEU A 14 7.23 -3.17 -4.76
C LEU A 14 6.34 -2.70 -5.92
N VAL A 15 5.79 -3.62 -6.71
CA VAL A 15 4.82 -3.31 -7.78
C VAL A 15 3.53 -2.71 -7.20
N VAL A 16 3.00 -3.28 -6.11
CA VAL A 16 1.80 -2.76 -5.45
C VAL A 16 2.05 -1.36 -4.87
N ALA A 17 3.24 -1.11 -4.32
CA ALA A 17 3.64 0.22 -3.85
C ALA A 17 3.71 1.25 -4.98
N VAL A 18 4.26 0.88 -6.15
CA VAL A 18 4.31 1.75 -7.33
C VAL A 18 2.90 2.03 -7.88
N LEU A 19 2.02 1.03 -7.90
CA LEU A 19 0.61 1.20 -8.25
C LEU A 19 -0.10 2.15 -7.28
N GLY A 20 0.13 2.01 -5.98
CA GLY A 20 -0.37 2.93 -4.95
C GLY A 20 0.14 4.36 -5.13
N TYR A 21 1.44 4.52 -5.39
CA TYR A 21 2.08 5.82 -5.64
C TYR A 21 1.48 6.52 -6.86
N ARG A 22 1.39 5.81 -7.99
CA ARG A 22 0.75 6.35 -9.21
C ARG A 22 -0.71 6.71 -8.99
N ARG A 23 -1.45 5.92 -8.21
CA ARG A 23 -2.84 6.20 -7.87
C ARG A 23 -2.96 7.41 -6.95
N SER A 24 -2.00 7.65 -6.06
CA SER A 24 -1.95 8.84 -5.19
C SER A 24 -1.62 10.12 -5.97
N GLU A 25 -0.73 10.04 -6.98
CA GLU A 25 -0.39 11.19 -7.85
C GLU A 25 -1.43 11.43 -8.97
N SER A 26 -2.34 10.49 -9.20
CA SER A 26 -3.42 10.67 -10.16
C SER A 26 -4.38 11.76 -9.68
N VAL A 27 -4.91 12.57 -10.61
CA VAL A 27 -5.92 13.61 -10.33
C VAL A 27 -7.10 13.06 -9.52
N ALA A 28 -7.49 11.81 -9.79
CA ALA A 28 -8.51 11.08 -9.03
C ALA A 28 -8.13 10.81 -7.55
N GLY A 29 -6.86 10.45 -7.27
CA GLY A 29 -6.38 10.24 -5.91
C GLY A 29 -6.25 11.53 -5.11
N VAL A 30 -5.88 12.63 -5.78
CA VAL A 30 -5.84 13.97 -5.17
C VAL A 30 -7.25 14.47 -4.88
N SER A 31 -8.21 14.29 -5.80
CA SER A 31 -9.62 14.68 -5.56
C SER A 31 -10.26 13.85 -4.45
N ASP A 32 -9.99 12.55 -4.38
CA ASP A 32 -10.48 11.69 -3.29
C ASP A 32 -9.86 12.07 -1.95
N ALA A 33 -8.55 12.35 -1.91
CA ALA A 33 -7.88 12.81 -0.69
C ALA A 33 -8.48 14.13 -0.17
N VAL A 34 -8.75 15.08 -1.07
CA VAL A 34 -9.36 16.37 -0.73
C VAL A 34 -10.81 16.20 -0.31
N GLY A 35 -11.62 15.44 -1.05
CA GLY A 35 -13.01 15.15 -0.71
C GLY A 35 -13.14 14.43 0.62
N THR A 36 -12.28 13.46 0.89
CA THR A 36 -12.23 12.72 2.17
C THR A 36 -11.81 13.63 3.32
N LYS A 37 -10.86 14.56 3.11
CA LYS A 37 -10.42 15.51 4.14
C LYS A 37 -11.51 16.52 4.48
N ILE A 38 -12.22 17.03 3.48
CA ILE A 38 -13.37 17.93 3.67
C ILE A 38 -14.50 17.18 4.40
N ALA A 39 -14.84 15.97 3.94
CA ALA A 39 -15.87 15.15 4.55
C ALA A 39 -15.53 14.76 6.00
N ASN A 40 -14.27 14.46 6.31
CA ASN A 40 -13.83 14.16 7.69
C ASN A 40 -13.88 15.39 8.59
N THR A 41 -13.56 16.57 8.05
CA THR A 41 -13.64 17.83 8.81
C THR A 41 -15.10 18.22 9.08
N TRP A 42 -16.02 17.84 8.20
CA TRP A 42 -17.45 18.17 8.30
C TRP A 42 -18.26 17.15 9.11
N ASP A 43 -18.01 15.85 8.92
CA ASP A 43 -18.75 14.74 9.54
C ASP A 43 -18.06 14.21 10.81
N GLY A 44 -16.83 14.66 11.11
CA GLY A 44 -16.03 14.24 12.28
C GLY A 44 -15.59 12.77 12.24
N LYS A 45 -15.95 12.02 11.20
CA LYS A 45 -15.59 10.60 11.01
C LYS A 45 -14.20 10.50 10.38
N VAL A 46 -13.44 9.47 10.75
CA VAL A 46 -12.15 9.16 10.11
C VAL A 46 -12.40 8.25 8.91
N ARG A 47 -12.55 8.82 7.71
CA ARG A 47 -12.50 8.06 6.45
C ARG A 47 -11.06 8.11 5.91
N GLN A 48 -10.49 6.95 5.64
CA GLN A 48 -9.18 6.87 4.98
C GLN A 48 -9.38 6.76 3.46
N PRO A 49 -8.59 7.49 2.66
CA PRO A 49 -8.64 7.37 1.20
C PRO A 49 -8.27 5.95 0.73
N ASP A 50 -8.87 5.50 -0.38
CA ASP A 50 -8.68 4.14 -0.90
C ASP A 50 -7.22 3.79 -1.26
N HIS A 51 -6.38 4.78 -1.53
CA HIS A 51 -4.96 4.55 -1.80
C HIS A 51 -4.18 4.07 -0.56
N VAL A 52 -4.68 4.30 0.66
CA VAL A 52 -4.06 3.79 1.90
C VAL A 52 -4.07 2.25 1.92
N TRP A 53 -5.10 1.62 1.34
CA TRP A 53 -5.17 0.15 1.24
C TRP A 53 -4.06 -0.44 0.38
N TYR A 54 -3.61 0.27 -0.66
CA TYR A 54 -2.48 -0.16 -1.47
C TYR A 54 -1.18 -0.16 -0.67
N TYR A 55 -0.96 0.87 0.16
CA TYR A 55 0.21 0.93 1.04
C TYR A 55 0.15 -0.12 2.14
N ALA A 56 -1.02 -0.37 2.74
CA ALA A 56 -1.22 -1.42 3.72
C ALA A 56 -0.96 -2.82 3.13
N ALA A 57 -1.49 -3.10 1.93
CA ALA A 57 -1.25 -4.36 1.23
C ALA A 57 0.23 -4.54 0.85
N ALA A 58 0.88 -3.49 0.36
CA ALA A 58 2.31 -3.51 0.00
C ALA A 58 3.19 -3.78 1.23
N SER A 59 2.90 -3.13 2.36
CA SER A 59 3.68 -3.31 3.60
C SER A 59 3.50 -4.70 4.19
N VAL A 60 2.29 -5.29 4.14
CA VAL A 60 2.06 -6.69 4.53
C VAL A 60 2.85 -7.66 3.63
N LEU A 61 2.84 -7.45 2.31
CA LEU A 61 3.60 -8.26 1.35
C LEU A 61 5.11 -8.18 1.58
N MET A 62 5.63 -6.98 1.81
CA MET A 62 7.05 -6.76 2.09
C MET A 62 7.49 -7.36 3.43
N LEU A 63 6.68 -7.21 4.48
CA LEU A 63 6.97 -7.82 5.79
C LEU A 63 6.93 -9.35 5.72
N ALA A 64 5.93 -9.92 5.04
CA ALA A 64 5.86 -11.37 4.83
C ALA A 64 7.05 -11.90 4.04
N GLY A 65 7.46 -11.21 2.97
CA GLY A 65 8.65 -11.53 2.19
C GLY A 65 9.95 -11.43 3.00
N GLY A 66 10.10 -10.35 3.78
CA GLY A 66 11.27 -10.12 4.65
C GLY A 66 11.39 -11.16 5.77
N VAL A 67 10.30 -11.49 6.45
CA VAL A 67 10.28 -12.54 7.50
C VAL A 67 10.60 -13.91 6.90
N LEU A 68 10.08 -14.23 5.72
CA LEU A 68 10.37 -15.49 5.04
C LEU A 68 11.85 -15.61 4.64
N TRP A 69 12.49 -14.47 4.32
CA TRP A 69 13.91 -14.38 4.02
C TRP A 69 14.78 -14.50 5.29
N LEU A 70 14.42 -13.81 6.37
CA LEU A 70 15.09 -13.83 7.68
C LEU A 70 15.00 -15.18 8.40
N ARG A 71 13.83 -15.86 8.37
CA ARG A 71 13.66 -17.18 9.00
C ARG A 71 14.44 -18.31 8.31
N ARG A 72 15.25 -17.99 7.29
CA ARG A 72 16.03 -18.93 6.49
C ARG A 72 17.47 -18.51 6.22
N GLY A 73 17.89 -17.36 6.78
CA GLY A 73 19.30 -16.99 6.87
C GLY A 73 20.02 -17.85 7.89
#